data_AF-A0A816NYR7-F1
#
_entry.id   AF-A0A816NYR7-F1
#
_cell.length_a   1.000
_cell.length_b   1.000
_cell.length_c   1.000
_cell.angle_alpha   90.00
_cell.angle_beta   90.00
_cell.angle_gamma   90.00
#
_symmetry.space_group_name_H-M   'P 1'
#
loop_
_entity.id
_entity.type
_entity.pdbx_description
1 polymer ?
#
loop_
_entity_poly.entity_id
_entity_poly.type
_entity_poly.pdbx_seq_one_letter_code
_entity_poly.pdbx_strand_id
1 'polypeptide(L)'
;MICYMDRFLGRGECQYHIFTYPCQMSYYQYLSNQFPGGYYPYVRMVSLYEDCPFEHEFFLQITQSFPFIEKLVLINRKPQQHKQSSESENDNCHLSIVKYSHLIELKIKRVYDDYVEEFLSEQKHFFKIIFVFILLVKLY
;
A
#
# COMPACT_ATOMS: atom_id res chain seq x y z
N MET A 1 17.97 -17.98 1.16
CA MET A 1 18.17 -16.58 1.56
C MET A 1 17.50 -15.73 0.50
N ILE A 2 16.52 -14.89 0.87
CA ILE A 2 15.89 -13.94 -0.05
C ILE A 2 16.51 -12.58 0.25
N CYS A 3 17.09 -11.94 -0.76
CA CYS A 3 17.62 -10.58 -0.67
C CYS A 3 16.87 -9.73 -1.69
N TYR A 4 16.20 -8.69 -1.23
CA TYR A 4 15.57 -7.70 -2.07
C TYR A 4 16.17 -6.32 -1.75
N MET A 5 16.37 -5.51 -2.79
CA MET A 5 16.89 -4.16 -2.65
C MET A 5 15.81 -3.19 -3.11
N ASP A 6 15.38 -2.36 -2.19
CA ASP A 6 14.49 -1.25 -2.43
C ASP A 6 15.31 0.01 -2.76
N ARG A 7 14.90 0.79 -3.78
CA ARG A 7 15.54 2.07 -4.13
C ARG A 7 14.54 3.20 -4.07
N PHE A 8 14.75 4.10 -3.12
CA PHE A 8 13.97 5.33 -2.99
C PHE A 8 14.55 6.41 -3.89
N LEU A 9 13.96 6.57 -5.08
CA LEU A 9 14.50 7.40 -6.16
C LEU A 9 14.59 8.89 -5.77
N GLY A 10 13.76 9.39 -4.85
CA GLY A 10 13.78 10.79 -4.43
C GLY A 10 14.76 11.11 -3.27
N ARG A 11 15.39 10.11 -2.64
CA ARG A 11 16.37 10.33 -1.56
C ARG A 11 17.80 9.91 -1.89
N GLY A 12 17.99 9.13 -2.96
CA GLY A 12 19.29 8.50 -3.24
C GLY A 12 19.67 7.42 -2.23
N GLU A 13 18.69 6.90 -1.48
CA GLU A 13 18.85 5.85 -0.47
C GLU A 13 18.48 4.49 -1.07
N CYS A 14 19.25 3.45 -0.73
CA CYS A 14 18.94 2.06 -1.04
C CYS A 14 18.74 1.29 0.27
N GLN A 15 17.64 0.56 0.39
CA GLN A 15 17.38 -0.30 1.53
C GLN A 15 17.49 -1.76 1.12
N TYR A 16 18.28 -2.53 1.87
CA TYR A 16 18.42 -3.97 1.64
C TYR A 16 17.58 -4.74 2.64
N HIS A 17 16.77 -5.63 2.14
CA HIS A 17 15.92 -6.53 2.89
C HIS A 17 16.46 -7.95 2.72
N ILE A 18 17.13 -8.45 3.77
CA ILE A 18 17.72 -9.80 3.78
C ILE A 18 16.93 -10.67 4.75
N PHE A 19 16.42 -11.80 4.25
CA PHE A 19 15.65 -12.75 5.05
C PHE A 19 16.15 -14.19 4.88
N THR A 20 16.08 -14.92 5.98
CA THR A 20 16.27 -16.38 6.01
C THR A 20 14.92 -17.08 5.86
N TYR A 21 14.91 -18.26 5.22
CA TYR A 21 13.70 -19.06 5.06
C TYR A 21 13.63 -20.14 6.14
N PRO A 22 12.48 -20.36 6.80
CA PRO A 22 11.23 -19.63 6.64
C PRO A 22 11.29 -18.23 7.27
N CYS A 23 10.80 -17.21 6.56
CA CYS A 23 10.79 -15.84 7.05
C CYS A 23 9.62 -15.67 8.04
N GLN A 24 9.93 -15.65 9.34
CA GLN A 24 8.94 -15.46 10.42
C GLN A 24 8.79 -13.97 10.82
N MET A 25 9.17 -13.06 9.93
CA MET A 25 9.10 -11.63 10.20
C MET A 25 7.64 -11.19 10.32
N SER A 26 7.34 -10.42 11.36
CA SER A 26 5.98 -9.92 11.64
C SER A 26 5.70 -8.52 11.09
N TYR A 27 6.74 -7.78 10.67
CA TYR A 27 6.60 -6.43 10.13
C TYR A 27 7.49 -6.20 8.91
N TYR A 28 6.98 -5.52 7.89
CA TYR A 28 7.73 -5.10 6.71
C TYR A 28 7.68 -3.57 6.61
N GLN A 29 8.82 -2.91 6.67
CA GLN A 29 8.90 -1.45 6.67
C GLN A 29 9.43 -0.90 5.36
N TYR A 30 8.94 0.28 5.00
CA TYR A 30 9.32 1.07 3.83
C TYR A 30 9.32 0.29 2.50
N LEU A 31 8.21 -0.37 2.15
CA LEU A 31 8.08 -0.94 0.80
C LEU A 31 7.80 0.17 -0.22
N SER A 32 8.56 0.16 -1.32
CA SER A 32 8.31 0.98 -2.50
C SER A 32 7.52 0.26 -3.58
N ASN A 33 7.25 1.00 -4.66
CA ASN A 33 6.64 0.50 -5.88
C ASN A 33 7.54 -0.48 -6.67
N GLN A 34 8.80 -0.66 -6.27
CA GLN A 34 9.71 -1.64 -6.87
C GLN A 34 9.61 -3.01 -6.22
N PHE A 35 8.72 -3.18 -5.24
CA PHE A 35 8.53 -4.45 -4.56
C PHE A 35 8.18 -5.56 -5.58
N PRO A 36 8.97 -6.64 -5.67
CA PRO A 36 8.79 -7.66 -6.69
C PRO A 36 7.64 -8.63 -6.37
N GLY A 37 7.01 -8.49 -5.20
CA GLY A 37 6.04 -9.44 -4.69
C GLY A 37 6.69 -10.55 -3.86
N GLY A 38 5.91 -11.60 -3.62
CA GLY A 38 6.32 -12.79 -2.89
C GLY A 38 5.16 -13.34 -2.06
N TYR A 39 5.46 -14.20 -1.10
CA TYR A 39 4.45 -14.72 -0.17
C TYR A 39 4.99 -14.69 1.26
N TYR A 40 4.41 -13.82 2.10
CA TYR A 40 4.89 -13.52 3.44
C TYR A 40 3.74 -13.66 4.46
N PRO A 41 3.30 -14.90 4.75
CA PRO A 41 2.10 -15.15 5.56
C PRO A 41 2.29 -14.82 7.06
N TYR A 42 3.51 -14.57 7.51
CA TYR A 42 3.81 -14.20 8.90
C TYR A 42 3.81 -12.70 9.15
N VAL A 43 3.87 -11.89 8.09
CA VAL A 43 3.83 -10.43 8.21
C VAL A 43 2.42 -10.00 8.60
N ARG A 44 2.34 -9.16 9.63
CA ARG A 44 1.10 -8.58 10.17
C ARG A 44 1.06 -7.08 9.99
N MET A 45 2.22 -6.42 9.87
CA MET A 45 2.31 -4.98 9.65
C MET A 45 3.12 -4.68 8.40
N VAL A 46 2.60 -3.82 7.52
CA VAL A 46 3.33 -3.28 6.37
C VAL A 46 3.29 -1.77 6.40
N SER A 47 4.42 -1.12 6.11
CA SER A 47 4.45 0.30 5.78
C SER A 47 4.95 0.53 4.36
N LEU A 48 4.19 1.29 3.60
CA LEU A 48 4.45 1.71 2.23
C LEU A 48 4.98 3.14 2.25
N TYR A 49 6.10 3.36 1.57
CA TYR A 49 6.69 4.68 1.41
C TYR A 49 7.36 4.75 0.05
N GLU A 50 7.00 5.74 -0.77
CA GLU A 50 7.70 6.05 -2.01
C GLU A 50 7.43 7.51 -2.40
N ASP A 51 8.34 8.10 -3.17
CA ASP A 51 8.21 9.44 -3.74
C ASP A 51 7.47 9.43 -5.08
N CYS A 52 7.34 8.26 -5.72
CA CYS A 52 6.47 7.98 -6.87
C CYS A 52 5.08 7.49 -6.42
N PRO A 53 4.01 7.69 -7.22
CA PRO A 53 2.65 7.21 -6.90
C PRO A 53 2.57 5.69 -6.70
N PHE A 54 1.65 5.24 -5.83
CA PHE A 54 1.23 3.84 -5.78
C PHE A 54 -0.08 3.67 -6.55
N GLU A 55 -0.04 2.91 -7.64
CA GLU A 55 -1.22 2.64 -8.46
C GLU A 55 -1.99 1.43 -7.93
N HIS A 56 -3.20 1.23 -8.45
CA HIS A 56 -4.11 0.16 -8.03
C HIS A 56 -3.46 -1.24 -8.02
N GLU A 57 -2.71 -1.58 -9.09
CA GLU A 57 -2.06 -2.87 -9.25
C GLU A 57 -1.05 -3.17 -8.13
N PHE A 58 -0.44 -2.13 -7.58
CA PHE A 58 0.47 -2.26 -6.46
C PHE A 58 -0.28 -2.75 -5.22
N PHE A 59 -1.46 -2.18 -4.93
CA PHE A 59 -2.26 -2.63 -3.79
C PHE A 59 -2.76 -4.07 -3.95
N LEU A 60 -3.09 -4.50 -5.18
CA LEU A 60 -3.38 -5.91 -5.46
C LEU A 60 -2.17 -6.79 -5.13
N GLN A 61 -0.97 -6.41 -5.57
CA GLN A 61 0.26 -7.14 -5.28
C GLN A 61 0.55 -7.23 -3.78
N ILE A 62 0.27 -6.15 -3.02
CA ILE A 62 0.39 -6.14 -1.56
C ILE A 62 -0.58 -7.14 -0.92
N THR A 63 -1.84 -7.20 -1.33
CA THR A 63 -2.79 -8.19 -0.75
C THR A 63 -2.38 -9.63 -1.00
N GLN A 64 -1.85 -9.93 -2.19
CA GLN A 64 -1.38 -11.26 -2.54
C GLN A 64 -0.13 -11.64 -1.75
N SER A 65 0.76 -10.66 -1.52
CA SER A 65 2.02 -10.90 -0.83
C SER A 65 1.87 -11.00 0.69
N PHE A 66 0.89 -10.30 1.26
CA PHE A 66 0.67 -10.19 2.70
C PHE A 66 -0.78 -10.53 3.07
N PRO A 67 -1.20 -11.80 2.92
CA PRO A 67 -2.61 -12.20 3.01
C PRO A 67 -3.22 -11.96 4.41
N PHE A 68 -2.40 -11.90 5.45
CA PHE A 68 -2.83 -11.76 6.85
C PHE A 68 -2.41 -10.42 7.47
N ILE A 69 -2.25 -9.37 6.65
CA ILE A 69 -1.91 -8.05 7.15
C ILE A 69 -3.02 -7.50 8.05
N GLU A 70 -2.65 -7.07 9.26
CA GLU A 70 -3.53 -6.44 10.25
C GLU A 70 -3.34 -4.92 10.29
N LYS A 71 -2.16 -4.44 9.89
CA LYS A 71 -1.82 -3.02 9.91
C LYS A 71 -1.13 -2.57 8.65
N LEU A 72 -1.72 -1.60 7.96
CA LEU A 72 -1.15 -0.97 6.78
C LEU A 72 -0.89 0.51 7.07
N VAL A 73 0.33 0.96 6.83
CA VAL A 73 0.71 2.37 6.90
C VAL A 73 1.06 2.84 5.50
N LEU A 74 0.37 3.85 4.99
CA LEU A 74 0.61 4.43 3.67
C LEU A 74 1.11 5.87 3.83
N ILE A 75 2.26 6.15 3.22
CA ILE A 75 2.81 7.49 3.11
C ILE A 75 3.22 7.70 1.65
N ASN A 76 2.51 8.57 0.93
CA ASN A 76 2.82 8.88 -0.46
C ASN A 76 2.41 10.31 -0.77
N ARG A 77 3.36 11.16 -1.20
CA ARG A 77 3.10 12.59 -1.45
C ARG A 77 2.75 12.91 -2.91
N LYS A 78 2.44 11.91 -3.73
CA LYS A 78 2.05 12.11 -5.12
C LYS A 78 0.67 11.51 -5.35
N PRO A 79 -0.22 12.21 -6.08
CA PRO A 79 -1.52 11.65 -6.43
C PRO A 79 -1.33 10.42 -7.34
N GLN A 80 -2.28 9.50 -7.30
CA GLN A 80 -2.39 8.41 -8.27
C GLN A 80 -2.56 8.99 -9.67
N GLN A 81 -1.86 8.41 -10.64
CA GLN A 81 -1.96 8.83 -12.04
C GLN A 81 -3.05 8.04 -12.76
N HIS A 82 -3.26 6.79 -12.37
CA HIS A 82 -4.21 5.87 -12.97
C HIS A 82 -5.23 5.46 -11.91
N LYS A 83 -6.14 6.40 -11.61
CA LYS A 83 -7.26 6.12 -10.71
C LYS A 83 -8.15 5.04 -11.29
N GLN A 84 -8.78 4.25 -10.42
CA GLN A 84 -9.86 3.34 -10.80
C GLN A 84 -11.15 4.06 -11.29
N SER A 85 -11.17 5.40 -11.37
CA SER A 85 -12.38 6.18 -11.64
C SER A 85 -12.96 5.90 -13.04
N SER A 86 -14.05 5.13 -13.08
CA SER A 86 -15.40 5.52 -13.55
C SER A 86 -15.57 6.35 -14.83
N GLU A 87 -14.58 6.44 -15.73
CA GLU A 87 -14.70 7.14 -17.02
C GLU A 87 -14.78 6.19 -18.23
N SER A 88 -14.59 4.88 -18.03
CA SER A 88 -14.94 3.89 -19.05
C SER A 88 -16.40 3.47 -18.88
N GLU A 89 -17.33 4.31 -19.36
CA GLU A 89 -18.74 3.95 -19.57
C GLU A 89 -18.92 2.84 -20.64
N ASN A 90 -17.85 2.34 -21.24
CA ASN A 90 -17.90 1.24 -22.18
C ASN A 90 -17.10 0.04 -21.67
N ASP A 91 -17.81 -1.10 -21.69
CA ASP A 91 -17.32 -2.47 -21.61
C ASP A 91 -16.82 -2.97 -20.25
N ASN A 92 -17.72 -3.62 -19.51
CA ASN A 92 -17.55 -4.88 -18.76
C ASN A 92 -16.18 -5.22 -18.09
N CYS A 93 -15.37 -4.23 -17.74
CA CYS A 93 -14.17 -4.40 -16.94
C CYS A 93 -14.62 -4.48 -15.50
N HIS A 94 -14.86 -5.71 -15.05
CA HIS A 94 -15.08 -6.06 -13.66
C HIS A 94 -13.91 -5.53 -12.84
N LEU A 95 -14.06 -4.33 -12.26
CA LEU A 95 -13.06 -3.66 -11.43
C LEU A 95 -12.63 -4.63 -10.33
N SER A 96 -11.33 -4.96 -10.30
CA SER A 96 -10.78 -5.89 -9.31
C SER A 96 -10.63 -5.14 -7.99
N ILE A 97 -11.59 -5.28 -7.11
CA ILE A 97 -11.58 -4.61 -5.81
C ILE A 97 -10.46 -5.21 -4.96
N VAL A 98 -9.57 -4.37 -4.41
CA VAL A 98 -8.52 -4.81 -3.48
C VAL A 98 -9.11 -5.04 -2.10
N LYS A 99 -9.26 -6.31 -1.69
CA LYS A 99 -9.79 -6.68 -0.36
C LYS A 99 -8.68 -7.08 0.60
N TYR A 100 -8.61 -6.38 1.74
CA TYR A 100 -7.73 -6.72 2.86
C TYR A 100 -8.51 -7.41 3.98
N SER A 101 -8.70 -8.72 3.87
CA SER A 101 -9.60 -9.50 4.75
C SER A 101 -9.26 -9.46 6.25
N HIS A 102 -8.00 -9.17 6.59
CA HIS A 102 -7.51 -9.19 7.97
C HIS A 102 -7.09 -7.81 8.49
N LEU A 103 -7.28 -6.75 7.71
CA LEU A 103 -6.85 -5.42 8.11
C LEU A 103 -7.67 -4.95 9.32
N ILE A 104 -6.99 -4.37 10.29
CA ILE A 104 -7.58 -3.83 11.53
C ILE A 104 -7.28 -2.34 11.61
N GLU A 105 -6.08 -1.93 11.18
CA GLU A 105 -5.59 -0.56 11.27
C GLU A 105 -5.02 -0.08 9.93
N LEU A 106 -5.66 0.92 9.33
CA LEU A 106 -5.13 1.65 8.17
C LEU A 106 -4.67 3.03 8.64
N LYS A 107 -3.37 3.34 8.46
CA LYS A 107 -2.82 4.67 8.71
C LYS A 107 -2.40 5.30 7.40
N ILE A 108 -3.16 6.28 6.97
CA ILE A 108 -2.82 7.08 5.80
C ILE A 108 -2.23 8.40 6.29
N LYS A 109 -1.01 8.74 5.86
CA LYS A 109 -0.34 9.99 6.28
C LYS A 109 0.24 10.71 5.08
N ARG A 110 0.00 12.02 4.98
CA ARG A 110 0.57 12.89 3.92
C ARG A 110 0.28 12.35 2.51
N VAL A 111 -0.96 11.94 2.26
CA VAL A 111 -1.41 11.47 0.95
C VAL A 111 -2.42 12.42 0.32
N TYR A 112 -2.67 12.21 -0.97
CA TYR A 112 -3.80 12.76 -1.70
C TYR A 112 -5.10 11.97 -1.42
N ASP A 113 -6.24 12.61 -1.62
CA ASP A 113 -7.57 12.06 -1.27
C ASP A 113 -7.96 10.83 -2.11
N ASP A 114 -7.33 10.64 -3.28
CA ASP A 114 -7.53 9.49 -4.16
C ASP A 114 -7.16 8.15 -3.52
N TYR A 115 -6.07 8.10 -2.75
CA TYR A 115 -5.75 6.92 -1.96
C TYR A 115 -6.82 6.61 -0.92
N VAL A 116 -7.49 7.62 -0.38
CA VAL A 116 -8.57 7.41 0.59
C VAL A 116 -9.76 6.76 -0.12
N GLU A 117 -10.11 7.21 -1.33
CA GLU A 117 -11.16 6.61 -2.16
C GLU A 117 -10.87 5.14 -2.51
N GLU A 118 -9.63 4.82 -2.84
CA GLU A 118 -9.14 3.46 -3.12
C GLU A 118 -9.42 2.49 -1.96
N PHE A 119 -9.33 2.95 -0.70
CA PHE A 119 -9.61 2.12 0.47
C PHE A 119 -11.06 2.25 1.01
N LEU A 120 -11.73 3.39 0.80
CA LEU A 120 -13.05 3.67 1.39
C LEU A 120 -14.25 3.33 0.51
N SER A 121 -14.08 3.25 -0.81
CA SER A 121 -15.18 2.98 -1.75
C SER A 121 -15.94 1.66 -1.45
N GLU A 122 -15.34 0.73 -0.70
CA GLU A 122 -15.88 -0.61 -0.46
C GLU A 122 -16.08 -1.00 1.02
N GLN A 123 -15.65 -0.19 2.01
CA GLN A 123 -15.67 -0.60 3.43
C GLN A 123 -16.89 -0.07 4.20
N LYS A 124 -18.11 -0.49 3.82
CA LYS A 124 -19.35 -0.13 4.55
C LYS A 124 -19.51 -0.78 5.93
N HIS A 125 -18.67 -1.75 6.31
CA HIS A 125 -18.80 -2.44 7.59
C HIS A 125 -17.47 -2.57 8.34
N PHE A 126 -17.45 -2.02 9.55
CA PHE A 126 -16.61 -2.39 10.71
C PHE A 126 -15.08 -2.24 10.59
N PHE A 127 -14.60 -1.00 10.50
CA PHE A 127 -13.21 -0.69 10.85
C PHE A 127 -13.14 0.37 11.95
N LYS A 128 -12.22 0.19 12.91
CA LYS A 128 -11.62 1.31 13.64
C LYS A 128 -10.61 1.97 12.69
N ILE A 129 -11.10 2.68 11.68
CA ILE A 129 -10.22 3.52 10.86
C ILE A 129 -9.78 4.68 11.75
N ILE A 130 -8.57 4.59 12.28
CA ILE A 130 -7.94 5.75 12.94
C ILE A 130 -7.35 6.61 11.82
N PHE A 131 -8.19 7.51 11.28
CA PHE A 131 -7.71 8.59 10.42
C PHE A 131 -6.85 9.53 11.26
N VAL A 132 -5.53 9.40 11.16
CA VAL A 132 -4.63 10.46 11.64
C VAL A 132 -4.39 11.41 10.47
N PHE A 133 -5.32 12.34 10.26
CA PHE A 133 -5.10 13.47 9.35
C PHE A 133 -3.95 14.32 9.90
N ILE A 134 -2.76 14.20 9.32
CA ILE A 134 -1.76 15.26 9.39
C ILE A 134 -1.89 16.03 8.07
N LEU A 135 -2.76 17.04 8.11
CA LEU A 135 -3.04 17.96 7.03
C LEU A 135 -1.83 18.89 6.87
N LEU A 136 -0.91 18.50 5.98
CA LEU A 136 0.15 19.32 5.41
C LEU A 136 0.22 18.81 3.96
N VAL A 137 -0.36 19.46 2.96
CA VAL A 137 0.07 20.76 2.47
C VAL A 137 -0.96 21.24 1.43
N LYS A 138 -1.68 22.34 1.70
CA LYS A 138 -1.94 23.37 0.69
C LYS A 138 -0.70 24.25 0.70
N LEU A 139 0.24 24.04 -0.22
CA LEU A 139 1.26 25.02 -0.54
C LEU A 139 1.32 25.08 -2.06
N TYR A 140 0.64 26.10 -2.56
CA TYR A 140 0.78 26.81 -3.83
C TYR A 140 0.55 26.00 -5.12
#